data_AF-A0A1Y1ZSZ6-F1
#
_entry.id   AF-A0A1Y1ZSZ6-F1
#
_cell.length_a   1.000
_cell.length_b   1.000
_cell.length_c   1.000
_cell.angle_alpha   90.00
_cell.angle_beta   90.00
_cell.angle_gamma   90.00
#
_symmetry.space_group_name_H-M   'P 1'
#
loop_
_entity.id
_entity.type
_entity.pdbx_description
1 polymer ?
#
loop_
_entity_poly.entity_id
_entity_poly.type
_entity_poly.pdbx_seq_one_letter_code
_entity_poly.pdbx_strand_id
1 'polypeptide(L)'
;MGFHEYFFYFNVQSGSIHLDEWLSLLTLSLSPLLVHIIVGVPHPVHLHHREPSWHDRIVHYNPTSIIWRYFVIADRRLRSKDWNASDMAASNALFWTADGWDGSETMMIKSRIYCERRPERARVRFFSFSAGKTLIITAQGAQSVSIILSAITSFRRFYVKFGIQNVFFPFAVLGLLRLSAALWLTEDYTYIERQAWESGTESDVEKPDNTSNESLSSIKEQLSHIATARFLSPNGRHGLSWRIFFLFFIFCLWLLPIITMLPFRWNIYLTGTLFSMGIFYFVFLSVTLFSTAACIFRHKSTSTIFPYAATMWYKVYTCVLFFMMAAMVIVAMIENRKAPCGASTTYPPMITTPHDFNFDEFLCGGTGEGPN
;
A
#
# COMPACT_ATOMS: atom_id res chain seq x y z
N MET A 1 17.89 -31.52 -19.06
CA MET A 1 17.04 -30.32 -18.82
C MET A 1 16.31 -30.03 -20.11
N GLY A 2 15.05 -30.42 -20.22
CA GLY A 2 14.25 -30.11 -21.41
C GLY A 2 13.90 -28.63 -21.43
N PHE A 3 14.12 -27.97 -22.56
CA PHE A 3 13.56 -26.65 -22.79
C PHE A 3 12.05 -26.83 -22.98
N HIS A 4 11.26 -26.45 -21.98
CA HIS A 4 9.81 -26.36 -22.15
C HIS A 4 9.50 -25.11 -22.98
N GLU A 5 8.72 -25.29 -24.03
CA GLU A 5 8.24 -24.18 -24.86
C GLU A 5 7.25 -23.33 -24.05
N TYR A 6 7.48 -22.02 -24.04
CA TYR A 6 6.61 -21.05 -23.39
C TYR A 6 5.62 -20.53 -24.42
N PHE A 7 4.34 -20.80 -24.23
CA PHE A 7 3.30 -20.22 -25.05
C PHE A 7 2.66 -19.06 -24.29
N PHE A 8 3.02 -17.85 -24.70
CA PHE A 8 2.34 -16.62 -24.28
C PHE A 8 1.19 -16.36 -25.24
N TYR A 9 -0.02 -16.32 -24.70
CA TYR A 9 -1.22 -16.01 -25.48
C TYR A 9 -1.73 -14.63 -25.10
N PHE A 10 -1.72 -13.73 -26.08
CA PHE A 10 -2.42 -12.46 -26.01
C PHE A 10 -3.60 -12.52 -26.96
N ASN A 11 -4.82 -12.42 -26.42
CA ASN A 11 -6.04 -12.54 -27.20
C ASN A 11 -6.93 -11.32 -26.97
N VAL A 12 -7.34 -10.66 -28.04
CA VAL A 12 -8.27 -9.53 -27.98
C VAL A 12 -9.70 -10.06 -27.96
N GLN A 13 -10.40 -9.92 -26.83
CA GLN A 13 -11.72 -10.55 -26.61
C GLN A 13 -12.79 -9.60 -26.02
N SER A 14 -12.49 -8.30 -25.93
CA SER A 14 -13.33 -7.28 -25.26
C SER A 14 -14.67 -6.94 -25.95
N GLY A 15 -14.94 -7.48 -27.13
CA GLY A 15 -16.04 -7.06 -28.00
C GLY A 15 -17.46 -7.42 -27.54
N SER A 16 -17.62 -8.30 -26.55
CA SER A 16 -18.93 -8.86 -26.16
C SER A 16 -19.50 -8.32 -24.84
N ILE A 17 -18.87 -7.30 -24.22
CA ILE A 17 -19.26 -6.80 -22.88
C ILE A 17 -19.96 -5.44 -23.02
N HIS A 18 -21.15 -5.32 -22.43
CA HIS A 18 -21.91 -4.07 -22.40
C HIS A 18 -21.25 -2.99 -21.50
N LEU A 19 -21.55 -1.72 -21.76
CA LEU A 19 -20.90 -0.60 -21.08
C LEU A 19 -21.19 -0.56 -19.56
N ASP A 20 -22.40 -0.91 -19.14
CA ASP A 20 -22.78 -1.02 -17.73
C ASP A 20 -21.98 -2.12 -17.00
N GLU A 21 -21.77 -3.27 -17.67
CA GLU A 21 -20.92 -4.33 -17.16
C GLU A 21 -19.46 -3.89 -17.06
N TRP A 22 -18.96 -3.16 -18.05
CA TRP A 22 -17.62 -2.56 -18.01
C TRP A 22 -17.44 -1.62 -16.81
N LEU A 23 -18.39 -0.74 -16.56
CA LEU A 23 -18.34 0.17 -15.41
C LEU A 23 -18.35 -0.59 -14.08
N SER A 24 -19.15 -1.65 -13.96
CA SER A 24 -19.18 -2.51 -12.78
C SER A 24 -17.85 -3.23 -12.57
N LEU A 25 -17.29 -3.85 -13.62
CA LEU A 25 -16.01 -4.55 -13.57
C LEU A 25 -14.84 -3.64 -13.22
N LEU A 26 -14.79 -2.44 -13.82
CA LEU A 26 -13.80 -1.43 -13.50
C LEU A 26 -13.92 -0.96 -12.06
N THR A 27 -15.13 -0.68 -11.59
CA THR A 27 -15.37 -0.28 -10.19
C THR A 27 -14.90 -1.36 -9.21
N LEU A 28 -15.24 -2.62 -9.48
CA LEU A 28 -14.85 -3.75 -8.64
C LEU A 28 -13.32 -3.94 -8.63
N SER A 29 -12.67 -3.81 -9.79
CA SER A 29 -11.21 -3.94 -9.93
C SER A 29 -10.47 -2.80 -9.22
N LEU A 30 -10.92 -1.56 -9.38
CA LEU A 30 -10.24 -0.38 -8.84
C LEU A 30 -10.52 -0.17 -7.36
N SER A 31 -11.61 -0.72 -6.82
CA SER A 31 -12.01 -0.53 -5.42
C SER A 31 -10.89 -0.88 -4.43
N PRO A 32 -10.24 -2.07 -4.47
CA PRO A 32 -9.08 -2.37 -3.62
C PRO A 32 -7.95 -1.33 -3.71
N LEU A 33 -7.63 -0.86 -4.92
CA LEU A 33 -6.56 0.12 -5.14
C LEU A 33 -6.95 1.49 -4.57
N LEU A 34 -8.13 1.98 -4.92
CA LEU A 34 -8.63 3.29 -4.50
C LEU A 34 -8.80 3.34 -2.99
N VAL A 35 -9.39 2.31 -2.38
CA VAL A 35 -9.50 2.20 -0.93
C VAL A 35 -8.10 2.21 -0.31
N HIS A 36 -7.15 1.42 -0.83
CA HIS A 36 -5.78 1.41 -0.29
C HIS A 36 -5.11 2.79 -0.33
N ILE A 37 -5.28 3.53 -1.43
CA ILE A 37 -4.69 4.85 -1.63
C ILE A 37 -5.42 5.93 -0.82
N ILE A 38 -6.73 6.10 -1.01
CA ILE A 38 -7.54 7.16 -0.40
C ILE A 38 -7.51 7.06 1.13
N VAL A 39 -7.58 5.83 1.66
CA VAL A 39 -7.57 5.60 3.10
C VAL A 39 -6.15 5.58 3.67
N GLY A 40 -5.14 5.36 2.82
CA GLY A 40 -3.74 5.26 3.19
C GLY A 40 -3.01 6.60 3.33
N VAL A 41 -3.38 7.59 2.52
CA VAL A 41 -2.70 8.90 2.49
C VAL A 41 -3.20 9.80 3.63
N PRO A 42 -2.30 10.26 4.52
CA PRO A 42 -2.64 11.21 5.59
C PRO A 42 -2.84 12.63 5.09
N HIS A 43 -3.51 13.46 5.91
CA HIS A 43 -3.62 14.88 5.64
C HIS A 43 -2.25 15.58 5.83
N PRO A 44 -1.80 16.39 4.85
CA PRO A 44 -0.59 17.19 4.99
C PRO A 44 -0.82 18.40 5.91
N VAL A 45 0.18 18.74 6.71
CA VAL A 45 0.21 19.91 7.58
C VAL A 45 1.38 20.78 7.13
N HIS A 46 1.10 22.00 6.68
CA HIS A 46 2.11 22.93 6.18
C HIS A 46 2.64 23.83 7.30
N LEU A 47 3.89 23.58 7.71
CA LEU A 47 4.58 24.39 8.73
C LEU A 47 5.57 25.39 8.11
N HIS A 48 5.65 25.44 6.78
CA HIS A 48 6.60 26.26 6.04
C HIS A 48 5.89 26.99 4.90
N HIS A 49 6.38 28.19 4.55
CA HIS A 49 5.77 29.08 3.55
C HIS A 49 5.76 28.47 2.14
N ARG A 50 6.84 27.79 1.77
CA ARG A 50 6.95 27.10 0.49
C ARG A 50 6.14 25.83 0.52
N GLU A 51 5.14 25.71 -0.35
CA GLU A 51 4.36 24.48 -0.50
C GLU A 51 5.16 23.34 -1.13
N PRO A 52 4.83 22.07 -0.80
CA PRO A 52 5.39 20.92 -1.47
C PRO A 52 4.90 20.87 -2.92
N SER A 53 5.85 20.64 -3.82
CA SER A 53 5.54 20.43 -5.23
C SER A 53 4.68 19.18 -5.44
N TRP A 54 4.02 19.07 -6.59
CA TRP A 54 3.17 17.91 -6.90
C TRP A 54 3.96 16.59 -6.83
N HIS A 55 5.23 16.60 -7.25
CA HIS A 55 6.10 15.42 -7.26
C HIS A 55 6.65 15.07 -5.87
N ASP A 56 6.59 16.00 -4.91
CA ASP A 56 6.81 15.70 -3.49
C ASP A 56 5.56 15.12 -2.84
N ARG A 57 4.36 15.35 -3.40
CA ARG A 57 3.10 14.80 -2.88
C ARG A 57 2.85 13.38 -3.39
N ILE A 58 3.17 13.10 -4.66
CA ILE A 58 2.85 11.82 -5.32
C ILE A 58 3.46 10.59 -4.60
N VAL A 59 4.60 10.75 -3.95
CA VAL A 59 5.29 9.67 -3.24
C VAL A 59 4.51 9.11 -2.07
N HIS A 60 3.61 9.89 -1.46
CA HIS A 60 2.74 9.42 -0.36
C HIS A 60 1.61 8.52 -0.86
N TYR A 61 1.21 8.66 -2.12
CA TYR A 61 0.23 7.80 -2.79
C TYR A 61 0.84 6.46 -3.22
N ASN A 62 2.16 6.31 -3.15
CA ASN A 62 2.83 5.05 -3.43
C ASN A 62 2.43 4.00 -2.38
N PRO A 63 1.92 2.81 -2.78
CA PRO A 63 1.54 1.77 -1.83
C PRO A 63 2.66 1.33 -0.88
N THR A 64 3.93 1.38 -1.33
CA THR A 64 5.09 1.11 -0.45
C THR A 64 5.14 2.10 0.72
N SER A 65 4.88 3.39 0.47
CA SER A 65 4.87 4.42 1.52
C SER A 65 3.69 4.26 2.48
N ILE A 66 2.52 3.86 1.96
CA ILE A 66 1.33 3.58 2.77
C ILE A 66 1.56 2.37 3.70
N ILE A 67 2.10 1.28 3.16
CA ILE A 67 2.44 0.06 3.91
C ILE A 67 3.51 0.37 4.98
N TRP A 68 4.52 1.17 4.61
CA TRP A 68 5.54 1.66 5.56
C TRP A 68 4.92 2.43 6.73
N ARG A 69 3.96 3.31 6.46
CA ARG A 69 3.26 4.08 7.50
C ARG A 69 2.56 3.14 8.50
N TYR A 70 1.84 2.12 8.01
CA TYR A 70 1.18 1.15 8.90
C TYR A 70 2.19 0.41 9.79
N PHE A 71 3.32 0.01 9.21
CA PHE A 71 4.42 -0.59 9.95
C PHE A 71 4.97 0.33 11.04
N VAL A 72 5.31 1.58 10.71
CA VAL A 72 5.95 2.50 11.66
C VAL A 72 5.00 2.93 12.77
N ILE A 73 3.72 3.16 12.49
CA ILE A 73 2.74 3.50 13.54
C ILE A 73 2.63 2.36 14.56
N ALA A 74 2.53 1.11 14.09
CA ALA A 74 2.51 -0.06 14.97
C ALA A 74 3.85 -0.24 15.72
N ASP A 75 4.99 -0.12 15.04
CA ASP A 75 6.34 -0.22 15.65
C ASP A 75 6.54 0.83 16.75
N ARG A 76 6.16 2.10 16.49
CA ARG A 76 6.19 3.18 17.47
C ARG A 76 5.33 2.88 18.68
N ARG A 77 4.10 2.41 18.46
CA ARG A 77 3.20 2.12 19.55
C ARG A 77 3.77 1.03 20.47
N LEU A 78 4.35 -0.02 19.89
CA LEU A 78 4.98 -1.12 20.63
C LEU A 78 6.22 -0.66 21.40
N ARG A 79 6.95 0.33 20.90
CA ARG A 79 8.13 0.91 21.58
C ARG A 79 7.80 2.02 22.56
N SER A 80 6.65 2.67 22.46
CA SER A 80 6.30 3.82 23.29
C SER A 80 6.09 3.40 24.75
N LYS A 81 6.82 4.04 25.68
CA LYS A 81 6.63 3.85 27.13
C LYS A 81 5.34 4.51 27.63
N ASP A 82 5.00 5.66 27.07
CA ASP A 82 3.83 6.46 27.45
C ASP A 82 3.16 7.02 26.18
N TRP A 83 2.16 6.28 25.67
CA TRP A 83 1.45 6.62 24.43
C TRP A 83 0.17 7.40 24.74
N ASN A 84 0.12 8.66 24.31
CA ASN A 84 -1.04 9.53 24.52
C ASN A 84 -1.72 9.97 23.22
N ALA A 85 -2.83 10.70 23.34
CA ALA A 85 -3.61 11.16 22.18
C ALA A 85 -2.83 12.12 21.25
N SER A 86 -1.90 12.90 21.81
CA SER A 86 -1.06 13.80 21.01
C SER A 86 -0.03 13.02 20.18
N ASP A 87 0.54 11.96 20.75
CA ASP A 87 1.45 11.07 20.03
C ASP A 87 0.73 10.33 18.89
N MET A 88 -0.53 9.95 19.13
CA MET A 88 -1.39 9.37 18.12
C MET A 88 -1.68 10.36 16.98
N ALA A 89 -2.08 11.60 17.28
CA ALA A 89 -2.31 12.63 16.26
C ALA A 89 -1.05 12.89 15.42
N ALA A 90 0.07 13.13 16.09
CA ALA A 90 1.33 13.48 15.44
C ALA A 90 1.92 12.32 14.62
N SER A 91 1.69 11.07 15.02
CA SER A 91 2.09 9.90 14.21
C SER A 91 1.22 9.70 12.96
N ASN A 92 0.05 10.34 12.89
CA ASN A 92 -0.83 10.27 11.72
C ASN A 92 -0.69 11.46 10.78
N ALA A 93 -0.12 12.59 11.21
CA ALA A 93 0.07 13.77 10.39
C ALA A 93 1.32 13.67 9.48
N LEU A 94 1.29 14.37 8.33
CA LEU A 94 2.46 14.61 7.50
C LEU A 94 2.90 16.05 7.64
N PHE A 95 4.03 16.30 8.28
CA PHE A 95 4.52 17.67 8.43
C PHE A 95 5.42 18.05 7.27
N TRP A 96 5.05 19.12 6.57
CA TRP A 96 5.92 19.76 5.60
C TRP A 96 6.72 20.88 6.28
N THR A 97 8.04 20.75 6.26
CA THR A 97 8.99 21.65 6.93
C THR A 97 9.93 22.32 5.90
N ALA A 98 10.83 23.19 6.37
CA ALA A 98 11.87 23.78 5.52
C ALA A 98 12.78 22.73 4.85
N ASP A 99 13.01 21.61 5.56
CA ASP A 99 13.85 20.50 5.11
C ASP A 99 13.03 19.43 4.32
N GLY A 100 11.75 19.73 4.04
CA GLY A 100 10.81 18.85 3.35
C GLY A 100 9.92 18.05 4.30
N TRP A 101 9.49 16.87 3.86
CA TRP A 101 8.61 15.99 4.61
C TRP A 101 9.29 15.42 5.86
N ASP A 102 8.77 15.74 7.04
CA ASP A 102 9.25 15.22 8.32
C ASP A 102 8.14 14.50 9.08
N GLY A 103 8.36 13.20 9.30
CA GLY A 103 7.47 12.36 10.09
C GLY A 103 8.21 11.74 11.27
N SER A 104 9.36 12.27 11.70
CA SER A 104 10.23 11.70 12.74
C SER A 104 9.61 11.72 14.15
N GLU A 105 10.17 10.92 15.06
CA GLU A 105 9.80 10.93 16.49
C GLU A 105 10.09 12.28 17.16
N THR A 106 11.11 13.02 16.69
CA THR A 106 11.40 14.38 17.17
C THR A 106 10.34 15.37 16.68
N MET A 107 9.94 15.28 15.42
CA MET A 107 8.85 16.08 14.88
C MET A 107 7.52 15.81 15.60
N MET A 108 7.29 14.56 16.01
CA MET A 108 6.12 14.19 16.80
C MET A 108 6.01 15.00 18.09
N ILE A 109 7.12 15.23 18.80
CA ILE A 109 7.16 16.04 20.03
C ILE A 109 7.04 17.52 19.69
N LYS A 110 7.82 17.99 18.69
CA LYS A 110 7.83 19.39 18.26
C LYS A 110 6.44 19.86 17.81
N SER A 111 5.68 19.01 17.13
CA SER A 111 4.36 19.34 16.58
C SER A 111 3.31 19.69 17.63
N ARG A 112 3.52 19.31 18.90
CA ARG A 112 2.50 19.46 19.97
C ARG A 112 2.06 20.89 20.19
N ILE A 113 2.94 21.86 19.93
CA ILE A 113 2.64 23.29 20.06
C ILE A 113 1.68 23.79 18.96
N TYR A 114 1.63 23.09 17.83
CA TYR A 114 0.76 23.43 16.70
C TYR A 114 -0.55 22.64 16.69
N CYS A 115 -0.78 21.78 17.68
CA CYS A 115 -1.97 20.92 17.71
C CYS A 115 -3.15 21.65 18.36
N GLU A 116 -4.12 22.04 17.53
CA GLU A 116 -5.35 22.72 17.97
C GLU A 116 -6.36 21.72 18.52
N ARG A 117 -6.65 20.67 17.73
CA ARG A 117 -7.60 19.62 18.11
C ARG A 117 -6.87 18.30 18.28
N ARG A 118 -6.94 17.77 19.50
CA ARG A 118 -6.44 16.44 19.83
C ARG A 118 -7.57 15.40 19.75
N PRO A 119 -7.27 14.16 19.41
CA PRO A 119 -8.20 13.06 19.59
C PRO A 119 -8.62 12.94 21.06
N GLU A 120 -9.88 12.62 21.33
CA GLU A 120 -10.39 12.50 22.70
C GLU A 120 -9.73 11.34 23.48
N ARG A 121 -9.24 10.32 22.76
CA ARG A 121 -8.60 9.13 23.35
C ARG A 121 -7.35 8.77 22.56
N ALA A 122 -6.41 8.07 23.19
CA ALA A 122 -5.21 7.55 22.54
C ALA A 122 -5.46 6.28 21.68
N ARG A 123 -6.73 6.02 21.33
CA ARG A 123 -7.21 4.93 20.48
C ARG A 123 -8.44 5.36 19.70
N VAL A 124 -8.62 4.82 18.51
CA VAL A 124 -9.78 5.03 17.65
C VAL A 124 -11.06 4.49 18.30
N ARG A 125 -12.18 5.19 18.15
CA ARG A 125 -13.50 4.73 18.59
C ARG A 125 -14.06 3.69 17.61
N PHE A 126 -14.70 2.64 18.12
CA PHE A 126 -15.31 1.60 17.29
C PHE A 126 -16.37 2.14 16.32
N PHE A 127 -17.09 3.20 16.70
CA PHE A 127 -18.05 3.91 15.85
C PHE A 127 -17.45 5.23 15.36
N SER A 128 -16.44 5.15 14.49
CA SER A 128 -15.83 6.31 13.85
C SER A 128 -15.63 6.06 12.35
N PHE A 129 -15.43 7.13 11.59
CA PHE A 129 -15.12 7.04 10.15
C PHE A 129 -13.86 6.18 9.90
N SER A 130 -12.85 6.31 10.77
CA SER A 130 -11.62 5.50 10.72
C SER A 130 -11.87 4.01 10.97
N ALA A 131 -12.81 3.66 11.86
CA ALA A 131 -13.22 2.28 12.09
C ALA A 131 -13.98 1.69 10.89
N GLY A 132 -14.88 2.48 10.27
CA GLY A 132 -15.58 2.08 9.04
C GLY A 132 -14.63 1.80 7.88
N LYS A 133 -13.66 2.69 7.66
CA LYS A 133 -12.56 2.50 6.70
C LYS A 133 -11.79 1.19 6.93
N THR A 134 -11.47 0.89 8.19
CA THR A 134 -10.77 -0.34 8.57
C THR A 134 -11.63 -1.57 8.31
N LEU A 135 -12.93 -1.52 8.62
CA LEU A 135 -13.88 -2.62 8.38
C LEU A 135 -13.96 -2.99 6.89
N ILE A 136 -14.07 -1.98 6.01
CA ILE A 136 -14.11 -2.19 4.55
C ILE A 136 -12.83 -2.88 4.07
N ILE A 137 -11.66 -2.37 4.46
CA ILE A 137 -10.36 -2.94 4.09
C ILE A 137 -10.21 -4.38 4.61
N THR A 138 -10.70 -4.64 5.82
CA THR A 138 -10.64 -5.97 6.43
C THR A 138 -11.52 -6.96 5.68
N ALA A 139 -12.74 -6.57 5.29
CA ALA A 139 -13.64 -7.40 4.51
C ALA A 139 -13.03 -7.74 3.13
N GLN A 140 -12.51 -6.73 2.42
CA GLN A 140 -11.83 -6.92 1.13
C GLN A 140 -10.60 -7.83 1.25
N GLY A 141 -9.80 -7.63 2.29
CA GLY A 141 -8.62 -8.45 2.56
C GLY A 141 -8.98 -9.90 2.91
N ALA A 142 -10.01 -10.12 3.73
CA ALA A 142 -10.50 -11.46 4.07
C ALA A 142 -11.02 -12.22 2.84
N GLN A 143 -11.79 -11.55 1.98
CA GLN A 143 -12.21 -12.10 0.69
C GLN A 143 -11.01 -12.46 -0.19
N SER A 144 -9.99 -11.62 -0.22
CA SER A 144 -8.80 -11.86 -1.03
C SER A 144 -7.93 -13.02 -0.49
N VAL A 145 -7.89 -13.20 0.83
CA VAL A 145 -7.24 -14.36 1.46
C VAL A 145 -7.99 -15.65 1.14
N SER A 146 -9.33 -15.67 1.17
CA SER A 146 -10.09 -16.87 0.81
C SER A 146 -9.88 -17.26 -0.66
N ILE A 147 -9.71 -16.28 -1.54
CA ILE A 147 -9.31 -16.48 -2.94
C ILE A 147 -7.93 -17.14 -3.03
N ILE A 148 -6.92 -16.67 -2.28
CA ILE A 148 -5.58 -17.31 -2.24
C ILE A 148 -5.66 -18.73 -1.67
N LEU A 149 -6.41 -18.94 -0.60
CA LEU A 149 -6.57 -20.29 -0.01
C LEU A 149 -7.22 -21.26 -0.99
N SER A 150 -8.20 -20.77 -1.76
CA SER A 150 -8.81 -21.54 -2.85
C SER A 150 -7.83 -21.81 -4.00
N ALA A 151 -6.88 -20.89 -4.26
CA ALA A 151 -5.81 -21.11 -5.23
C ALA A 151 -4.84 -22.22 -4.79
N ILE A 152 -4.57 -22.32 -3.48
CA ILE A 152 -3.70 -23.38 -2.92
C ILE A 152 -4.37 -24.76 -3.05
N THR A 153 -5.69 -24.85 -2.83
CA THR A 153 -6.43 -26.12 -2.91
C THR A 153 -6.86 -26.51 -4.33
N SER A 154 -7.06 -25.54 -5.22
CA SER A 154 -7.59 -25.75 -6.58
C SER A 154 -6.90 -24.85 -7.62
N PHE A 155 -5.58 -25.01 -7.73
CA PHE A 155 -4.69 -24.15 -8.52
C PHE A 155 -5.13 -23.95 -9.98
N ARG A 156 -5.48 -25.02 -10.72
CA ARG A 156 -5.89 -24.90 -12.14
C ARG A 156 -7.15 -24.03 -12.32
N ARG A 157 -8.18 -24.24 -11.51
CA ARG A 157 -9.44 -23.46 -11.59
C ARG A 157 -9.26 -22.01 -11.18
N PHE A 158 -8.31 -21.74 -10.31
CA PHE A 158 -8.02 -20.38 -9.85
C PHE A 158 -7.56 -19.47 -10.99
N TYR A 159 -6.60 -19.90 -11.82
CA TYR A 159 -6.11 -19.08 -12.94
C TYR A 159 -7.17 -18.85 -14.01
N VAL A 160 -7.97 -19.87 -14.32
CA VAL A 160 -9.04 -19.75 -15.33
C VAL A 160 -10.16 -18.80 -14.87
N LYS A 161 -10.35 -18.60 -13.56
CA LYS A 161 -11.29 -17.62 -12.98
C LYS A 161 -10.74 -16.20 -12.90
N PHE A 162 -9.54 -15.96 -13.44
CA PHE A 162 -8.89 -14.65 -13.35
C PHE A 162 -9.41 -13.71 -14.45
N GLY A 163 -10.25 -12.77 -14.04
CA GLY A 163 -10.73 -11.64 -14.87
C GLY A 163 -10.26 -10.29 -14.34
N ILE A 164 -10.64 -9.22 -15.04
CA ILE A 164 -10.27 -7.84 -14.70
C ILE A 164 -10.58 -7.45 -13.25
N GLN A 165 -11.69 -7.95 -12.71
CA GLN A 165 -12.14 -7.68 -11.35
C GLN A 165 -11.13 -8.06 -10.27
N ASN A 166 -10.23 -9.00 -10.57
CA ASN A 166 -9.26 -9.52 -9.61
C ASN A 166 -7.87 -8.88 -9.77
N VAL A 167 -7.64 -8.02 -10.75
CA VAL A 167 -6.30 -7.49 -11.07
C VAL A 167 -5.60 -6.84 -9.85
N PHE A 168 -6.36 -6.17 -8.98
CA PHE A 168 -5.84 -5.53 -7.77
C PHE A 168 -6.13 -6.28 -6.46
N PHE A 169 -6.56 -7.55 -6.50
CA PHE A 169 -6.84 -8.32 -5.29
C PHE A 169 -5.65 -8.40 -4.30
N PRO A 170 -4.37 -8.46 -4.72
CA PRO A 170 -3.26 -8.48 -3.77
C PRO A 170 -3.13 -7.19 -2.96
N PHE A 171 -3.62 -6.03 -3.46
CA PHE A 171 -3.68 -4.81 -2.65
C PHE A 171 -4.65 -4.92 -1.48
N ALA A 172 -5.75 -5.66 -1.63
CA ALA A 172 -6.66 -5.93 -0.53
C ALA A 172 -5.99 -6.82 0.54
N VAL A 173 -5.16 -7.80 0.15
CA VAL A 173 -4.36 -8.60 1.10
C VAL A 173 -3.34 -7.74 1.82
N LEU A 174 -2.62 -6.87 1.10
CA LEU A 174 -1.72 -5.88 1.71
C LEU A 174 -2.46 -4.89 2.62
N GLY A 175 -3.71 -4.58 2.30
CA GLY A 175 -4.61 -3.78 3.12
C GLY A 175 -4.79 -4.37 4.53
N LEU A 176 -4.69 -5.69 4.72
CA LEU A 176 -4.75 -6.30 6.06
C LEU A 176 -3.62 -5.84 6.98
N LEU A 177 -2.47 -5.41 6.44
CA LEU A 177 -1.42 -4.79 7.26
C LEU A 177 -1.89 -3.50 7.93
N ARG A 178 -2.97 -2.87 7.47
CA ARG A 178 -3.59 -1.74 8.16
C ARG A 178 -4.13 -2.13 9.53
N LEU A 179 -4.62 -3.37 9.71
CA LEU A 179 -5.22 -3.84 10.96
C LEU A 179 -4.27 -3.71 12.14
N SER A 180 -2.97 -3.94 11.93
CA SER A 180 -1.99 -3.84 13.01
C SER A 180 -1.83 -2.41 13.55
N ALA A 181 -2.17 -1.40 12.75
CA ALA A 181 -2.14 0.00 13.14
C ALA A 181 -3.54 0.61 13.33
N ALA A 182 -4.61 -0.14 13.06
CA ALA A 182 -5.98 0.38 12.97
C ALA A 182 -6.46 1.07 14.24
N LEU A 183 -6.08 0.57 15.42
CA LEU A 183 -6.45 1.19 16.70
C LEU A 183 -5.80 2.56 16.92
N TRP A 184 -4.78 2.90 16.15
CA TRP A 184 -4.01 4.14 16.25
C TRP A 184 -3.98 4.95 14.95
N LEU A 185 -4.70 4.51 13.91
CA LEU A 185 -4.87 5.23 12.66
C LEU A 185 -6.12 6.10 12.75
N THR A 186 -5.92 7.41 12.92
CA THR A 186 -7.02 8.37 13.01
C THR A 186 -6.82 9.54 12.06
N GLU A 187 -7.92 10.21 11.74
CA GLU A 187 -7.98 11.51 11.06
C GLU A 187 -8.62 12.57 11.97
N ASP A 188 -8.97 12.22 13.21
CA ASP A 188 -9.66 13.08 14.18
C ASP A 188 -8.65 14.00 14.92
N TYR A 189 -7.90 14.79 14.17
CA TYR A 189 -6.98 15.79 14.70
C TYR A 189 -6.89 17.00 13.77
N THR A 190 -6.49 18.15 14.33
CA THR A 190 -6.29 19.38 13.57
C THR A 190 -5.03 20.06 14.06
N TYR A 191 -4.19 20.47 13.11
CA TYR A 191 -3.00 21.26 13.37
C TYR A 191 -3.19 22.64 12.76
N ILE A 192 -2.69 23.66 13.45
CA ILE A 192 -2.68 25.02 12.92
C ILE A 192 -1.67 25.05 11.77
N GLU A 193 -2.16 25.37 10.59
CA GLU A 193 -1.31 25.66 9.44
C GLU A 193 -0.69 27.04 9.62
N ARG A 194 0.56 27.19 9.18
CA ARG A 194 1.29 28.44 9.37
C ARG A 194 0.59 29.66 8.76
N GLN A 195 -0.08 29.50 7.63
CA GLN A 195 -0.84 30.58 6.98
C GLN A 195 -1.97 31.10 7.90
N ALA A 196 -2.65 30.19 8.62
CA ALA A 196 -3.68 30.56 9.59
C ALA A 196 -3.07 31.25 10.82
N TRP A 197 -1.91 30.79 11.29
CA TRP A 197 -1.18 31.41 12.40
C TRP A 197 -0.73 32.84 12.07
N GLU A 198 -0.12 33.06 10.91
CA GLU A 198 0.35 34.38 10.48
C GLU A 198 -0.81 35.35 10.23
N SER A 199 -1.96 34.87 9.73
CA SER A 199 -3.17 35.70 9.57
C SER A 199 -3.87 36.09 10.88
N GLY A 200 -3.68 35.32 11.95
CA GLY A 200 -4.27 35.58 13.28
C GLY A 200 -3.36 36.37 14.22
N THR A 201 -2.06 36.49 13.89
CA THR A 201 -1.04 37.10 14.75
C THR A 201 -0.47 38.39 14.13
N GLU A 202 -1.32 39.19 13.50
CA GLU A 202 -0.95 40.50 12.95
C GLU A 202 -0.79 41.60 14.03
N SER A 203 -0.72 41.22 15.32
CA SER A 203 -0.34 42.10 16.43
C SER A 203 0.86 41.52 17.18
N ASP A 204 2.01 42.19 17.03
CA ASP A 204 3.14 42.26 17.96
C ASP A 204 3.99 41.01 18.23
N VAL A 205 4.75 40.53 17.23
CA VAL A 205 5.99 39.77 17.52
C VAL A 205 7.15 40.27 16.65
N GLU A 206 8.07 40.98 17.31
CA GLU A 206 9.39 41.37 16.81
C GLU A 206 10.14 40.18 16.18
N LYS A 207 10.74 40.42 15.00
CA LYS A 207 11.72 39.54 14.37
C LYS A 207 12.89 39.30 15.33
N PRO A 208 13.22 38.06 15.72
CA PRO A 208 14.47 37.80 16.41
C PRO A 208 15.62 37.73 15.39
N ASP A 209 16.65 38.52 15.70
CA ASP A 209 17.95 38.61 15.02
C ASP A 209 18.75 37.29 15.02
N ASN A 210 19.77 37.27 14.16
CA ASN A 210 20.63 36.17 13.72
C ASN A 210 21.47 35.41 14.80
N THR A 211 21.07 35.42 16.07
CA THR A 211 21.70 34.64 17.17
C THR A 211 21.14 33.20 17.28
N SER A 212 20.37 32.75 16.29
CA SER A 212 19.41 31.65 16.39
C SER A 212 19.94 30.26 16.05
N ASN A 213 21.13 30.13 15.44
CA ASN A 213 21.59 28.83 14.96
C ASN A 213 22.10 27.89 16.06
N GLU A 214 22.86 28.40 17.05
CA GLU A 214 23.33 27.60 18.19
C GLU A 214 22.20 27.24 19.17
N SER A 215 21.24 28.16 19.38
CA SER A 215 20.08 27.89 20.22
C SER A 215 19.14 26.86 19.57
N LEU A 216 18.95 26.93 18.24
CA LEU A 216 18.14 25.96 17.51
C LEU A 216 18.77 24.55 17.48
N SER A 217 20.09 24.44 17.34
CA SER A 217 20.77 23.14 17.42
C SER A 217 20.66 22.53 18.81
N SER A 218 20.84 23.33 19.86
CA SER A 218 20.66 22.88 21.25
C SER A 218 19.22 22.40 21.51
N ILE A 219 18.20 23.12 21.03
CA ILE A 219 16.79 22.74 21.15
C ILE A 219 16.50 21.44 20.37
N LYS A 220 17.02 21.29 19.16
CA LYS A 220 16.87 20.07 18.35
C LYS A 220 17.48 18.86 19.07
N GLU A 221 18.66 19.04 19.66
CA GLU A 221 19.35 18.00 20.43
C GLU A 221 18.54 17.61 21.68
N GLN A 222 18.05 18.58 22.46
CA GLN A 222 17.16 18.34 23.59
C GLN A 222 15.89 17.58 23.20
N LEU A 223 15.22 17.99 22.12
CA LEU A 223 14.05 17.29 21.57
C LEU A 223 14.37 15.85 21.17
N SER A 224 15.56 15.61 20.61
CA SER A 224 16.03 14.26 20.26
C SER A 224 16.29 13.39 21.48
N HIS A 225 16.84 13.95 22.56
CA HIS A 225 17.00 13.27 23.84
C HIS A 225 15.65 12.93 24.48
N ILE A 226 14.69 13.85 24.44
CA ILE A 226 13.33 13.58 24.97
C ILE A 226 12.65 12.49 24.12
N ALA A 227 12.78 12.55 22.80
CA ALA A 227 12.23 11.51 21.91
C ALA A 227 12.82 10.13 22.23
N THR A 228 14.15 10.02 22.26
CA THR A 228 14.84 8.75 22.56
C THR A 228 14.54 8.22 23.96
N ALA A 229 14.33 9.09 24.95
CA ALA A 229 13.96 8.68 26.31
C ALA A 229 12.54 8.07 26.38
N ARG A 230 11.60 8.55 25.56
CA ARG A 230 10.19 8.09 25.57
C ARG A 230 9.96 6.77 24.84
N PHE A 231 10.85 6.40 23.92
CA PHE A 231 10.77 5.14 23.19
C PHE A 231 11.75 4.10 23.72
N LEU A 232 11.34 2.84 23.72
CA LEU A 232 12.25 1.70 23.89
C LEU A 232 13.18 1.61 22.68
N SER A 233 14.37 1.05 22.91
CA SER A 233 15.37 0.85 21.87
C SER A 233 14.76 0.13 20.65
N PRO A 234 15.08 0.56 19.42
CA PRO A 234 14.66 -0.12 18.19
C PRO A 234 15.00 -1.61 18.15
N ASN A 235 16.05 -2.03 18.88
CA ASN A 235 16.53 -3.42 18.94
C ASN A 235 15.91 -4.24 20.07
N GLY A 236 14.93 -3.69 20.80
CA GLY A 236 14.21 -4.43 21.83
C GLY A 236 13.44 -5.63 21.26
N ARG A 237 13.21 -6.66 22.09
CA ARG A 237 12.54 -7.93 21.70
C ARG A 237 11.19 -7.68 21.01
N HIS A 238 10.38 -6.75 21.52
CA HIS A 238 9.06 -6.45 20.96
C HIS A 238 9.13 -5.80 19.57
N GLY A 239 10.04 -4.83 19.37
CA GLY A 239 10.23 -4.18 18.07
C GLY A 239 10.80 -5.14 17.03
N LEU A 240 11.74 -5.99 17.43
CA LEU A 240 12.35 -6.99 16.55
C LEU A 240 11.31 -8.03 16.07
N SER A 241 10.51 -8.59 16.98
CA SER A 241 9.47 -9.56 16.60
C SER A 241 8.46 -8.97 15.61
N TRP A 242 8.05 -7.71 15.81
CA TRP A 242 7.15 -7.02 14.88
C TRP A 242 7.77 -6.82 13.50
N ARG A 243 9.04 -6.42 13.42
CA ARG A 243 9.78 -6.25 12.16
C ARG A 243 9.93 -7.55 11.40
N ILE A 244 10.27 -8.64 12.09
CA ILE A 244 10.38 -9.97 11.49
C ILE A 244 9.03 -10.41 10.94
N PHE A 245 7.97 -10.30 11.73
CA PHE A 245 6.61 -10.63 11.28
C PHE A 245 6.21 -9.84 10.03
N PHE A 246 6.45 -8.53 10.04
CA PHE A 246 6.10 -7.64 8.93
C PHE A 246 6.86 -7.97 7.64
N LEU A 247 8.18 -8.16 7.74
CA LEU A 247 9.02 -8.54 6.60
C LEU A 247 8.67 -9.95 6.09
N PHE A 248 8.38 -10.89 6.98
CA PHE A 248 7.94 -12.23 6.63
C PHE A 248 6.63 -12.19 5.85
N PHE A 249 5.65 -11.38 6.28
CA PHE A 249 4.39 -11.22 5.57
C PHE A 249 4.60 -10.68 4.14
N ILE A 250 5.42 -9.64 3.97
CA ILE A 250 5.74 -9.09 2.64
C ILE A 250 6.50 -10.12 1.80
N PHE A 251 7.42 -10.88 2.41
CA PHE A 251 8.17 -11.94 1.74
C PHE A 251 7.26 -13.06 1.24
N CYS A 252 6.29 -13.52 2.04
CA CYS A 252 5.28 -14.48 1.61
C CYS A 252 4.51 -14.00 0.38
N LEU A 253 4.10 -12.72 0.36
CA LEU A 253 3.44 -12.14 -0.80
C LEU A 253 4.37 -11.99 -2.00
N TRP A 254 5.64 -11.66 -1.79
CA TRP A 254 6.66 -11.55 -2.83
C TRP A 254 6.97 -12.89 -3.51
N LEU A 255 6.85 -14.00 -2.79
CA LEU A 255 6.99 -15.35 -3.37
C LEU A 255 5.83 -15.72 -4.31
N LEU A 256 4.62 -15.18 -4.09
CA LEU A 256 3.46 -15.50 -4.93
C LEU A 256 3.70 -15.22 -6.42
N PRO A 257 4.08 -14.00 -6.87
CA PRO A 257 4.31 -13.74 -8.28
C PRO A 257 5.41 -14.64 -8.86
N ILE A 258 6.46 -14.96 -8.09
CA ILE A 258 7.51 -15.90 -8.52
C ILE A 258 6.93 -17.28 -8.76
N ILE A 259 6.19 -17.82 -7.80
CA ILE A 259 5.55 -19.15 -7.91
C ILE A 259 4.57 -19.18 -9.08
N THR A 260 3.80 -18.11 -9.29
CA THR A 260 2.84 -18.02 -10.40
C THR A 260 3.52 -17.96 -11.78
N MET A 261 4.75 -17.44 -11.85
CA MET A 261 5.53 -17.31 -13.08
C MET A 261 6.45 -18.50 -13.34
N LEU A 262 6.58 -19.44 -12.39
CA LEU A 262 7.45 -20.60 -12.58
C LEU A 262 6.84 -21.57 -13.61
N PRO A 263 7.58 -21.91 -14.68
CA PRO A 263 7.10 -22.77 -15.77
C PRO A 263 6.87 -24.22 -15.36
N PHE A 264 7.48 -24.63 -14.25
CA PHE A 264 7.87 -26.01 -14.02
C PHE A 264 6.72 -26.95 -13.69
N ARG A 265 5.51 -26.43 -13.48
CA ARG A 265 4.63 -27.11 -12.54
C ARG A 265 3.29 -27.59 -13.12
N TRP A 266 2.74 -27.08 -14.24
CA TRP A 266 1.32 -27.39 -14.53
C TRP A 266 0.78 -27.47 -15.98
N ASN A 267 1.56 -27.29 -17.06
CA ASN A 267 1.03 -27.21 -18.44
C ASN A 267 -0.11 -26.17 -18.60
N ILE A 268 -0.03 -25.05 -17.87
CA ILE A 268 -1.04 -23.98 -17.93
C ILE A 268 -0.48 -22.87 -18.81
N TYR A 269 -1.29 -22.42 -19.76
CA TYR A 269 -1.01 -21.26 -20.61
C TYR A 269 -1.09 -19.97 -19.81
N LEU A 270 -0.10 -19.08 -19.96
CA LEU A 270 -0.08 -17.79 -19.28
C LEU A 270 -0.71 -16.72 -20.19
N THR A 271 -1.77 -16.08 -19.71
CA THR A 271 -2.40 -14.93 -20.41
C THR A 271 -1.54 -13.67 -20.25
N GLY A 272 -1.68 -12.70 -21.17
CA GLY A 272 -0.98 -11.42 -21.08
C GLY A 272 -1.28 -10.68 -19.77
N THR A 273 -2.51 -10.81 -19.26
CA THR A 273 -2.96 -10.22 -17.99
C THR A 273 -2.22 -10.83 -16.81
N LEU A 274 -2.16 -12.17 -16.72
CA LEU A 274 -1.43 -12.85 -15.65
C LEU A 274 0.06 -12.51 -15.69
N PHE A 275 0.65 -12.48 -16.89
CA PHE A 275 2.04 -12.06 -17.09
C PHE A 275 2.29 -10.62 -16.61
N SER A 276 1.49 -9.67 -17.09
CA SER A 276 1.57 -8.26 -16.69
C SER A 276 1.40 -8.10 -15.18
N MET A 277 0.47 -8.84 -14.60
CA MET A 277 0.22 -8.85 -13.16
C MET A 277 1.42 -9.38 -12.38
N GLY A 278 2.00 -10.51 -12.79
CA GLY A 278 3.16 -11.07 -12.11
C GLY A 278 4.38 -10.17 -12.20
N ILE A 279 4.65 -9.53 -13.36
CA ILE A 279 5.72 -8.52 -13.47
C ILE A 279 5.44 -7.34 -12.54
N PHE A 280 4.24 -6.79 -12.59
CA PHE A 280 3.85 -5.65 -11.74
C PHE A 280 4.06 -5.95 -10.26
N TYR A 281 3.48 -7.04 -9.75
CA TYR A 281 3.61 -7.40 -8.35
C TYR A 281 5.02 -7.83 -7.97
N PHE A 282 5.76 -8.48 -8.87
CA PHE A 282 7.17 -8.80 -8.63
C PHE A 282 8.00 -7.54 -8.43
N VAL A 283 7.90 -6.56 -9.34
CA VAL A 283 8.64 -5.29 -9.24
C VAL A 283 8.23 -4.53 -7.98
N PHE A 284 6.92 -4.34 -7.78
CA PHE A 284 6.36 -3.63 -6.64
C PHE A 284 6.78 -4.24 -5.29
N LEU A 285 6.60 -5.56 -5.13
CA LEU A 285 6.91 -6.26 -3.88
C LEU A 285 8.42 -6.38 -3.68
N SER A 286 9.23 -6.50 -4.74
CA SER A 286 10.69 -6.51 -4.64
C SER A 286 11.18 -5.18 -4.08
N VAL A 287 10.79 -4.06 -4.71
CA VAL A 287 11.18 -2.73 -4.23
C VAL A 287 10.68 -2.52 -2.81
N THR A 288 9.43 -2.87 -2.50
CA THR A 288 8.87 -2.76 -1.15
C THR A 288 9.65 -3.57 -0.12
N LEU A 289 9.91 -4.85 -0.38
CA LEU A 289 10.61 -5.77 0.52
C LEU A 289 12.04 -5.29 0.79
N PHE A 290 12.83 -5.09 -0.27
CA PHE A 290 14.25 -4.77 -0.12
C PHE A 290 14.47 -3.38 0.46
N SER A 291 13.67 -2.38 0.05
CA SER A 291 13.81 -1.03 0.58
C SER A 291 13.34 -0.92 2.04
N THR A 292 12.24 -1.60 2.40
CA THR A 292 11.77 -1.68 3.79
C THR A 292 12.78 -2.41 4.66
N ALA A 293 13.29 -3.57 4.21
CA ALA A 293 14.32 -4.31 4.92
C ALA A 293 15.57 -3.44 5.13
N ALA A 294 16.05 -2.77 4.08
CA ALA A 294 17.19 -1.86 4.18
C ALA A 294 16.95 -0.70 5.18
N CYS A 295 15.74 -0.13 5.20
CA CYS A 295 15.39 0.91 6.18
C CYS A 295 15.37 0.37 7.62
N ILE A 296 14.84 -0.83 7.83
CA ILE A 296 14.79 -1.48 9.14
C ILE A 296 16.20 -1.80 9.64
N PHE A 297 17.05 -2.40 8.80
CA PHE A 297 18.44 -2.74 9.14
C PHE A 297 19.35 -1.52 9.35
N ARG A 298 19.06 -0.41 8.66
CA ARG A 298 19.76 0.87 8.87
C ARG A 298 19.18 1.72 10.02
N HIS A 299 18.25 1.17 10.80
CA HIS A 299 17.58 1.86 11.91
C HIS A 299 16.85 3.16 11.51
N LYS A 300 16.40 3.28 10.25
CA LYS A 300 15.65 4.44 9.74
C LYS A 300 14.13 4.33 9.94
N SER A 301 13.68 3.49 10.87
CA SER A 301 12.27 3.25 11.16
C SER A 301 11.65 4.27 12.13
N THR A 302 12.35 5.35 12.45
CA THR A 302 11.90 6.39 13.39
C THR A 302 11.02 7.44 12.75
N SER A 303 10.77 7.38 11.43
CA SER A 303 9.89 8.31 10.70
C SER A 303 8.71 7.57 10.08
N THR A 304 7.50 8.12 10.22
CA THR A 304 6.28 7.62 9.55
C THR A 304 6.31 7.86 8.05
N ILE A 305 7.18 8.75 7.60
CA ILE A 305 7.43 9.02 6.19
C ILE A 305 8.51 8.07 5.71
N PHE A 306 8.30 7.51 4.51
CA PHE A 306 9.24 6.57 3.93
C PHE A 306 10.61 7.27 3.74
N PRO A 307 11.72 6.73 4.28
CA PRO A 307 13.01 7.45 4.30
C PRO A 307 13.55 7.85 2.92
N TYR A 308 13.15 7.15 1.87
CA TYR A 308 13.56 7.47 0.50
C TYR A 308 12.53 8.33 -0.26
N ALA A 309 11.44 8.77 0.37
CA ALA A 309 10.36 9.53 -0.28
C ALA A 309 10.86 10.80 -0.99
N ALA A 310 11.85 11.50 -0.42
CA ALA A 310 12.40 12.71 -1.03
C ALA A 310 13.35 12.45 -2.20
N THR A 311 13.84 11.21 -2.37
CA THR A 311 14.87 10.88 -3.35
C THR A 311 14.32 10.76 -4.77
N MET A 312 15.12 11.17 -5.77
CA MET A 312 14.71 11.14 -7.17
C MET A 312 14.38 9.74 -7.69
N TRP A 313 15.15 8.72 -7.30
CA TRP A 313 14.89 7.34 -7.73
C TRP A 313 13.51 6.85 -7.27
N TYR A 314 13.09 7.22 -6.06
CA TYR A 314 11.80 6.80 -5.50
C TYR A 314 10.64 7.51 -6.19
N LYS A 315 10.82 8.79 -6.55
CA LYS A 315 9.87 9.56 -7.37
C LYS A 315 9.69 8.91 -8.74
N VAL A 316 10.79 8.59 -9.43
CA VAL A 316 10.75 7.88 -10.73
C VAL A 316 10.09 6.52 -10.59
N TYR A 317 10.46 5.72 -9.59
CA TYR A 317 9.83 4.44 -9.28
C TYR A 317 8.31 4.58 -9.08
N THR A 318 7.86 5.62 -8.37
CA THR A 318 6.44 5.87 -8.14
C THR A 318 5.69 6.12 -9.46
N CYS A 319 6.26 6.93 -10.36
CA CYS A 319 5.68 7.16 -11.68
C CYS A 319 5.64 5.88 -12.53
N VAL A 320 6.73 5.11 -12.54
CA VAL A 320 6.81 3.82 -13.25
C VAL A 320 5.77 2.85 -12.71
N LEU A 321 5.61 2.77 -11.39
CA LEU A 321 4.65 1.90 -10.74
C LEU A 321 3.21 2.23 -11.16
N PHE A 322 2.84 3.51 -11.16
CA PHE A 322 1.50 3.94 -11.63
C PHE A 322 1.29 3.68 -13.12
N PHE A 323 2.32 3.88 -13.94
CA PHE A 323 2.26 3.53 -15.36
C PHE A 323 2.04 2.03 -15.56
N MET A 324 2.75 1.17 -14.80
CA MET A 324 2.54 -0.28 -14.85
C MET A 324 1.15 -0.69 -14.38
N MET A 325 0.57 -0.03 -13.36
CA MET A 325 -0.81 -0.26 -12.94
C MET A 325 -1.79 0.03 -14.09
N ALA A 326 -1.64 1.17 -14.77
CA ALA A 326 -2.49 1.54 -15.89
C ALA A 326 -2.33 0.57 -17.07
N ALA A 327 -1.10 0.21 -17.43
CA ALA A 327 -0.81 -0.77 -18.49
C ALA A 327 -1.44 -2.13 -18.19
N MET A 328 -1.32 -2.61 -16.94
CA MET A 328 -1.93 -3.87 -16.51
C MET A 328 -3.46 -3.85 -16.62
N VAL A 329 -4.10 -2.73 -16.25
CA VAL A 329 -5.57 -2.57 -16.42
C VAL A 329 -5.94 -2.59 -17.89
N ILE A 330 -5.21 -1.89 -18.75
CA ILE A 330 -5.48 -1.87 -20.21
C ILE A 330 -5.36 -3.27 -20.81
N VAL A 331 -4.29 -4.00 -20.48
CA VAL A 331 -4.10 -5.39 -20.92
C VAL A 331 -5.25 -6.27 -20.43
N ALA A 332 -5.62 -6.15 -19.16
CA ALA A 332 -6.75 -6.88 -18.59
C ALA A 332 -8.07 -6.54 -19.29
N MET A 333 -8.32 -5.27 -19.64
CA MET A 333 -9.51 -4.87 -20.38
C MET A 333 -9.55 -5.47 -21.79
N ILE A 334 -8.42 -5.53 -22.49
CA ILE A 334 -8.36 -6.05 -23.85
C ILE A 334 -8.61 -7.57 -23.87
N GLU A 335 -8.10 -8.30 -22.89
CA GLU A 335 -8.23 -9.76 -22.81
C GLU A 335 -9.49 -10.25 -22.09
N ASN A 336 -10.13 -9.40 -21.27
CA ASN A 336 -11.27 -9.82 -20.48
C ASN A 336 -12.49 -10.10 -21.35
N ARG A 337 -13.10 -11.25 -21.12
CA ARG A 337 -14.37 -11.67 -21.71
C ARG A 337 -15.29 -12.26 -20.66
N LYS A 338 -16.55 -12.44 -21.06
CA LYS A 338 -17.58 -13.12 -20.26
C LYS A 338 -17.78 -14.53 -20.79
N ALA A 339 -17.66 -15.52 -19.90
CA ALA A 339 -17.95 -16.92 -20.21
C ALA A 339 -19.47 -17.20 -20.20
N PRO A 340 -19.95 -18.32 -20.78
CA PRO A 340 -21.37 -18.65 -20.84
C PRO A 340 -22.08 -18.71 -19.48
N CYS A 341 -21.38 -19.13 -18.42
CA CYS A 341 -21.91 -19.10 -17.04
C CYS A 341 -21.89 -17.71 -16.37
N GLY A 342 -21.53 -16.65 -17.11
CA GLY A 342 -21.47 -15.27 -16.60
C GLY A 342 -20.18 -14.90 -15.87
N ALA A 343 -19.25 -15.84 -15.67
CA ALA A 343 -17.95 -15.57 -15.06
C ALA A 343 -17.05 -14.74 -16.01
N SER A 344 -16.31 -13.77 -15.47
CA SER A 344 -15.34 -12.99 -16.23
C SER A 344 -13.94 -13.62 -16.18
N THR A 345 -13.30 -13.78 -17.33
CA THR A 345 -11.99 -14.41 -17.47
C THR A 345 -11.17 -13.76 -18.59
N THR A 346 -9.85 -13.93 -18.52
CA THR A 346 -8.89 -13.54 -19.57
C THR A 346 -8.45 -14.72 -20.46
N TYR A 347 -8.91 -15.94 -20.15
CA TYR A 347 -8.59 -17.13 -20.96
C TYR A 347 -9.49 -17.20 -22.20
N PRO A 348 -8.94 -17.59 -23.38
CA PRO A 348 -9.76 -17.91 -24.54
C PRO A 348 -10.69 -19.11 -24.28
N PRO A 349 -11.78 -19.26 -25.06
CA PRO A 349 -12.72 -20.37 -24.89
C PRO A 349 -12.08 -21.74 -25.17
N MET A 350 -11.21 -21.83 -26.18
CA MET A 350 -10.46 -23.05 -26.53
C MET A 350 -9.03 -22.68 -26.92
N ILE A 351 -8.08 -23.59 -26.62
CA ILE A 351 -6.71 -23.55 -27.16
C ILE A 351 -6.55 -24.80 -28.03
N THR A 352 -6.45 -24.60 -29.33
CA THR A 352 -6.25 -25.66 -30.32
C THR A 352 -4.78 -26.09 -30.32
N THR A 353 -4.37 -26.91 -29.34
CA THR A 353 -3.20 -27.83 -29.31
C THR A 353 -2.71 -28.07 -27.86
N PRO A 354 -2.15 -29.25 -27.51
CA PRO A 354 -2.27 -30.58 -28.12
C PRO A 354 -3.45 -31.41 -27.55
N HIS A 355 -4.22 -30.86 -26.61
CA HIS A 355 -5.48 -31.42 -26.14
C HIS A 355 -6.51 -30.30 -26.20
N ASP A 356 -7.64 -30.51 -26.87
CA ASP A 356 -8.75 -29.57 -26.96
C ASP A 356 -9.35 -29.33 -25.57
N PHE A 357 -8.71 -28.47 -24.78
CA PHE A 357 -9.17 -28.13 -23.45
C PHE A 357 -10.19 -27.00 -23.54
N ASN A 358 -11.42 -27.30 -23.14
CA ASN A 358 -12.51 -26.33 -23.12
C ASN A 358 -12.48 -25.55 -21.79
N PHE A 359 -11.97 -24.33 -21.85
CA PHE A 359 -11.87 -23.46 -20.67
C PHE A 359 -13.25 -23.02 -20.17
N ASP A 360 -14.24 -22.89 -21.03
CA ASP A 360 -15.60 -22.51 -20.63
C ASP A 360 -16.27 -23.61 -19.82
N GLU A 361 -16.17 -24.85 -20.29
CA GLU A 361 -16.68 -26.00 -19.54
C GLU A 361 -15.99 -26.11 -18.17
N PHE A 362 -14.66 -26.01 -18.14
CA PHE A 362 -13.90 -26.08 -16.89
C PHE A 362 -14.22 -24.93 -15.93
N LEU A 363 -14.39 -23.71 -16.45
CA LEU A 363 -14.74 -22.53 -15.67
C LEU A 363 -16.15 -22.63 -15.07
N CYS A 364 -17.08 -23.20 -15.84
CA CYS A 364 -18.48 -23.36 -15.46
C CYS A 364 -18.78 -24.64 -14.68
N GLY A 365 -17.75 -25.40 -14.28
CA GLY A 365 -17.85 -26.51 -13.33
C GLY A 365 -17.72 -27.91 -13.92
N GLY A 366 -17.51 -28.05 -15.24
CA GLY A 366 -17.20 -29.31 -15.91
C GLY A 366 -15.71 -29.69 -15.82
N THR A 367 -15.34 -30.77 -16.52
CA THR A 367 -13.97 -31.32 -16.51
C THR A 367 -13.04 -30.59 -17.48
N GLY A 368 -13.60 -29.96 -18.53
CA GLY A 368 -12.84 -29.27 -19.58
C GLY A 368 -12.17 -30.22 -20.58
N GLU A 369 -12.36 -31.53 -20.43
CA GLU A 369 -11.93 -32.57 -21.35
C GLU A 369 -13.05 -32.78 -22.38
N GLY A 370 -12.76 -32.58 -23.67
CA GLY A 370 -13.73 -32.84 -24.74
C GLY A 370 -14.22 -34.30 -24.73
N PRO A 371 -15.36 -34.60 -25.39
CA PRO A 371 -15.77 -36.00 -25.59
C PRO A 371 -14.66 -36.72 -26.39
N ASN A 372 -14.03 -37.73 -25.77
CA ASN A 372 -13.03 -38.58 -26.39
C ASN A 372 -13.54 -39.28 -27.66
#